data_AF-A0A061EMW0-F1
#
_entry.id   AF-A0A061EMW0-F1
#
_cell.length_a   1.000
_cell.length_b   1.000
_cell.length_c   1.000
_cell.angle_alpha   90.00
_cell.angle_beta   90.00
_cell.angle_gamma   90.00
#
_symmetry.space_group_name_H-M   'P 1'
#
loop_
_entity.id
_entity.type
_entity.pdbx_description
1 polymer ?
#
loop_
_entity_poly.entity_id
_entity_poly.type
_entity_poly.pdbx_seq_one_letter_code
_entity_poly.pdbx_strand_id
1 'polypeptide(L)'
;MGSIPDPGELTELTHPSFDEFQRQTSLMTSCTLLWKELSDHINSLEQNLMRQSEALKRKIETLDSETKASLDSLKKREHSIEGSVKIALDRVEFHTKAALKTLSDDVEDNPDGEVDNGDGLLQLLKSTCLKMEAKEFWNFVTGKKKEIDLLREKIPAALSECVDPARFVMEAISEVFPVDKRGNERGNDLGWACVLILESLIPVVVDPVIGKSRMLVTPSVKEKAKEIAETWKKSLEERGGIENVKTPDVHTFLQHLVTFGIVKKEDLELYRKLVVGSAWRKQMPKLAVSLGLGDKMPDMIEELVSKGQQLDAVHFTYEVGLVDKFPPVPLLKAFLRDAKKAASSILEDPSNAGRAAVFPYLLIVIIYLFNSYYI
;
A
#
# COMPACT_ATOMS: atom_id res chain seq x y z
N MET A 1 -44.46 -56.84 -99.94
CA MET A 1 -44.78 -55.45 -100.37
C MET A 1 -44.08 -54.54 -99.40
N GLY A 2 -43.00 -53.90 -99.83
CA GLY A 2 -42.25 -52.96 -99.00
C GLY A 2 -42.91 -51.59 -99.05
N SER A 3 -43.26 -51.06 -97.88
CA SER A 3 -43.68 -49.66 -97.72
C SER A 3 -42.49 -48.88 -97.18
N ILE A 4 -42.14 -47.83 -97.92
CA ILE A 4 -41.10 -46.84 -97.62
C ILE A 4 -41.53 -46.03 -96.39
N PRO A 5 -40.66 -45.75 -95.40
CA PRO A 5 -40.91 -44.68 -94.45
C PRO A 5 -40.49 -43.33 -95.06
N ASP A 6 -41.45 -42.41 -95.14
CA ASP A 6 -41.29 -41.00 -95.48
C ASP A 6 -40.52 -40.26 -94.37
N PRO A 7 -39.62 -39.30 -94.68
CA PRO A 7 -38.74 -38.69 -93.71
C PRO A 7 -39.34 -37.40 -93.13
N GLY A 8 -39.37 -37.33 -91.80
CA GLY A 8 -39.43 -36.07 -91.08
C GLY A 8 -40.82 -35.65 -90.60
N GLU A 9 -41.05 -35.85 -89.31
CA GLU A 9 -41.73 -34.84 -88.50
C GLU A 9 -40.79 -34.50 -87.34
N LEU A 10 -40.20 -33.31 -87.48
CA LEU A 10 -39.39 -32.67 -86.45
C LEU A 10 -40.24 -32.57 -85.18
N THR A 11 -39.79 -33.22 -84.11
CA THR A 11 -40.20 -32.86 -82.76
C THR A 11 -39.91 -31.37 -82.60
N GLU A 12 -40.97 -30.55 -82.60
CA GLU A 12 -40.91 -29.15 -82.16
C GLU A 12 -40.38 -29.14 -80.73
N LEU A 13 -39.08 -28.91 -80.60
CA LEU A 13 -38.48 -28.44 -79.37
C LEU A 13 -39.04 -27.04 -79.15
N THR A 14 -40.10 -26.93 -78.35
CA THR A 14 -40.57 -25.66 -77.80
C THR A 14 -39.38 -25.00 -77.12
N HIS A 15 -38.82 -23.97 -77.77
CA HIS A 15 -37.78 -23.16 -77.19
C HIS A 15 -38.30 -22.58 -75.87
N PRO A 16 -37.54 -22.69 -74.76
CA PRO A 16 -37.97 -22.13 -73.48
C PRO A 16 -38.28 -20.64 -73.69
N SER A 17 -39.45 -20.20 -73.23
CA SER A 17 -39.86 -18.81 -73.41
C SER A 17 -38.86 -17.89 -72.68
N PHE A 18 -38.64 -16.70 -73.21
CA PHE A 18 -37.72 -15.73 -72.63
C PHE A 18 -38.02 -15.45 -71.14
N ASP A 19 -39.31 -15.48 -70.76
CA ASP A 19 -39.76 -15.32 -69.37
C ASP A 19 -39.29 -16.46 -68.46
N GLU A 20 -39.24 -17.70 -68.96
CA GLU A 20 -38.75 -18.86 -68.20
C GLU A 20 -37.23 -18.81 -68.01
N PHE A 21 -36.51 -18.37 -69.04
CA PHE A 21 -35.06 -18.11 -68.93
C PHE A 21 -34.75 -16.98 -67.93
N GLN A 22 -35.54 -15.90 -67.93
CA GLN A 22 -35.41 -14.84 -66.92
C GLN A 22 -35.70 -15.32 -65.50
N ARG A 23 -36.73 -16.16 -65.31
CA ARG A 23 -37.03 -16.79 -64.00
C ARG A 23 -35.90 -17.70 -63.53
N GLN A 24 -35.35 -18.54 -64.40
CA GLN A 24 -34.20 -19.39 -64.06
C GLN A 24 -32.97 -18.57 -63.71
N THR A 25 -32.71 -17.48 -64.44
CA THR A 25 -31.60 -16.56 -64.14
C THR A 25 -31.76 -15.88 -62.78
N SER A 26 -32.98 -15.44 -62.46
CA SER A 26 -33.31 -14.85 -61.15
C SER A 26 -33.13 -15.86 -60.01
N LEU A 27 -33.59 -17.09 -60.18
CA LEU A 27 -33.39 -18.18 -59.20
C LEU A 27 -31.90 -18.49 -59.00
N MET A 28 -31.13 -18.61 -60.09
CA MET A 28 -29.68 -18.84 -60.03
C MET A 28 -28.95 -17.70 -59.30
N THR A 29 -29.37 -16.46 -59.55
CA THR A 29 -28.83 -15.27 -58.87
C THR A 29 -29.18 -15.27 -57.38
N SER A 30 -30.42 -15.63 -57.03
CA SER A 30 -30.86 -15.76 -55.63
C SER A 30 -30.11 -16.87 -54.90
N CYS A 31 -29.95 -18.05 -55.52
CA CYS A 31 -29.19 -19.16 -54.95
C CYS A 31 -27.71 -18.81 -54.76
N THR A 32 -27.09 -18.10 -55.71
CA THR A 32 -25.69 -17.67 -55.57
C THR A 32 -25.50 -16.62 -54.48
N LEU A 33 -26.44 -15.68 -54.33
CA LEU A 33 -26.44 -14.72 -53.22
C LEU A 33 -26.62 -15.42 -51.87
N LEU A 34 -27.57 -16.33 -51.75
CA LEU A 34 -27.79 -17.12 -50.53
C LEU A 34 -26.58 -17.98 -50.16
N TRP A 35 -25.95 -18.61 -51.17
CA TRP A 35 -24.72 -19.37 -50.95
C TRP A 35 -23.58 -18.48 -50.45
N LYS A 36 -23.44 -17.28 -51.01
CA LYS A 36 -22.45 -16.30 -50.56
C LYS A 36 -22.72 -15.86 -49.12
N GLU A 37 -23.95 -15.50 -48.80
CA GLU A 37 -24.33 -15.09 -47.44
C GLU A 37 -24.07 -16.19 -46.41
N LEU A 38 -24.43 -17.45 -46.75
CA LEU A 38 -24.14 -18.60 -45.92
C LEU A 38 -22.64 -18.81 -45.73
N SER A 39 -21.85 -18.72 -46.81
CA SER A 39 -20.40 -18.86 -46.75
C SER A 39 -19.75 -17.77 -45.91
N ASP A 40 -20.19 -16.52 -46.06
CA ASP A 40 -19.69 -15.38 -45.28
C ASP A 40 -20.03 -15.55 -43.79
N HIS A 41 -21.25 -16.03 -43.47
CA HIS A 41 -21.66 -16.30 -42.11
C HIS A 41 -20.86 -17.45 -41.47
N ILE A 42 -20.61 -18.54 -42.21
CA ILE A 42 -19.76 -19.66 -41.74
C ILE A 42 -18.34 -19.16 -41.46
N ASN A 43 -17.75 -18.38 -42.38
CA ASN A 43 -16.42 -17.80 -42.20
C ASN A 43 -16.38 -16.87 -40.96
N SER A 44 -17.41 -16.06 -40.75
CA SER A 44 -17.53 -15.19 -39.58
C SER A 44 -17.59 -16.00 -38.27
N LEU A 45 -18.39 -17.08 -38.25
CA LEU A 45 -18.51 -17.96 -37.10
C LEU A 45 -17.19 -18.68 -36.80
N GLU A 46 -16.49 -19.16 -37.84
CA GLU A 46 -15.20 -19.81 -37.70
C GLU A 46 -14.15 -18.86 -37.11
N GLN A 47 -14.08 -17.62 -37.63
CA GLN A 47 -13.19 -16.60 -37.06
C GLN A 47 -13.55 -16.26 -35.61
N ASN A 48 -14.84 -16.18 -35.28
CA ASN A 48 -15.27 -15.93 -33.91
C ASN A 48 -14.84 -17.07 -32.98
N LEU A 49 -15.05 -18.32 -33.40
CA LEU A 49 -14.66 -19.51 -32.65
C LEU A 49 -13.14 -19.59 -32.45
N MET A 50 -12.35 -19.27 -33.49
CA MET A 50 -10.89 -19.18 -33.36
C MET A 50 -10.47 -18.13 -32.32
N ARG A 51 -11.03 -16.91 -32.39
CA ARG A 51 -10.74 -15.85 -31.40
C ARG A 51 -11.12 -16.27 -29.99
N GLN A 52 -12.27 -16.92 -29.80
CA GLN A 52 -12.70 -17.41 -28.50
C GLN A 52 -11.78 -18.53 -27.98
N SER A 53 -11.38 -19.46 -28.85
CA SER A 53 -10.46 -20.55 -28.52
C SER A 53 -9.09 -20.02 -28.10
N GLU A 54 -8.53 -19.07 -28.84
CA GLU A 54 -7.28 -18.40 -28.49
C GLU A 54 -7.39 -17.63 -27.18
N ALA A 55 -8.49 -16.90 -26.96
CA ALA A 55 -8.73 -16.19 -25.70
C ALA A 55 -8.83 -17.15 -24.52
N LEU A 56 -9.47 -18.31 -24.69
CA LEU A 56 -9.58 -19.33 -23.66
C LEU A 56 -8.22 -19.99 -23.38
N LYS A 57 -7.43 -20.26 -24.41
CA LYS A 57 -6.07 -20.79 -24.27
C LYS A 57 -5.17 -19.83 -23.47
N ARG A 58 -5.21 -18.52 -23.79
CA ARG A 58 -4.49 -17.50 -23.02
C ARG A 58 -4.93 -17.47 -21.56
N LYS A 59 -6.25 -17.56 -21.28
CA LYS A 59 -6.76 -17.62 -19.90
C LYS A 59 -6.25 -18.86 -19.15
N ILE A 60 -6.21 -20.03 -19.81
CA ILE A 60 -5.68 -21.26 -19.20
C ILE A 60 -4.19 -21.09 -18.88
N GLU A 61 -3.40 -20.55 -19.81
CA GLU A 61 -1.98 -20.28 -19.59
C GLU A 61 -1.74 -19.28 -18.44
N THR A 62 -2.56 -18.22 -18.36
CA THR A 62 -2.54 -17.28 -17.23
C THR A 62 -2.84 -17.99 -15.91
N LEU A 63 -3.93 -18.75 -15.84
CA LEU A 63 -4.32 -19.47 -14.63
C LEU A 63 -3.27 -20.50 -14.19
N ASP A 64 -2.64 -21.21 -15.12
CA ASP A 64 -1.58 -22.17 -14.82
C ASP A 64 -0.35 -21.45 -14.23
N SER A 65 0.05 -20.32 -14.84
CA SER A 65 1.16 -19.51 -14.32
C SER A 65 0.87 -18.94 -12.92
N GLU A 66 -0.34 -18.47 -12.67
CA GLU A 66 -0.80 -17.97 -11.36
C GLU A 66 -0.85 -19.10 -10.32
N THR A 67 -1.33 -20.28 -10.71
CA THR A 67 -1.40 -21.47 -9.86
C THR A 67 0.00 -21.93 -9.46
N LYS A 68 0.93 -21.98 -10.41
CA LYS A 68 2.33 -22.34 -10.16
C LYS A 68 3.01 -21.33 -9.22
N ALA A 69 2.83 -20.04 -9.48
CA ALA A 69 3.35 -18.99 -8.61
C ALA A 69 2.77 -19.08 -7.18
N SER A 70 1.48 -19.38 -7.06
CA SER A 70 0.81 -19.58 -5.76
C SER A 70 1.35 -20.81 -5.03
N LEU A 71 1.59 -21.92 -5.73
CA LEU A 71 2.16 -23.13 -5.18
C LEU A 71 3.59 -22.90 -4.66
N ASP A 72 4.43 -22.21 -5.44
CA ASP A 72 5.80 -21.90 -5.04
C ASP A 72 5.83 -20.95 -3.82
N SER A 73 4.89 -20.00 -3.75
CA SER A 73 4.69 -19.14 -2.58
C SER A 73 4.31 -19.96 -1.33
N LEU A 74 3.40 -20.93 -1.46
CA LEU A 74 2.99 -21.81 -0.37
C LEU A 74 4.15 -22.69 0.12
N LYS A 75 4.93 -23.29 -0.80
CA LYS A 75 6.11 -24.09 -0.44
C LYS A 75 7.15 -23.29 0.33
N LYS A 76 7.44 -22.06 -0.11
CA LYS A 76 8.36 -21.15 0.62
C LYS A 76 7.84 -20.86 2.03
N ARG A 77 6.52 -20.66 2.15
CA ARG A 77 5.89 -20.40 3.45
C ARG A 77 5.92 -21.61 4.37
N GLU A 78 5.70 -22.81 3.85
CA GLU A 78 5.82 -24.07 4.61
C GLU A 78 7.23 -24.22 5.19
N HIS A 79 8.27 -24.07 4.36
CA HIS A 79 9.66 -24.14 4.80
C HIS A 79 9.99 -23.06 5.85
N SER A 80 9.46 -21.85 5.68
CA SER A 80 9.67 -20.79 6.66
C SER A 80 8.94 -21.02 7.99
N ILE A 81 7.77 -21.66 7.98
CA ILE A 81 7.05 -21.99 9.22
C ILE A 81 7.90 -22.87 10.12
N GLU A 82 8.54 -23.90 9.58
CA GLU A 82 9.41 -24.80 10.35
C GLU A 82 10.54 -24.04 11.06
N GLY A 83 11.28 -23.22 10.30
CA GLY A 83 12.37 -22.39 10.86
C GLY A 83 11.88 -21.36 11.88
N SER A 84 10.78 -20.68 11.58
CA SER A 84 10.20 -19.64 12.46
C SER A 84 9.69 -20.22 13.78
N VAL A 85 9.05 -21.40 13.75
CA VAL A 85 8.57 -22.09 14.95
C VAL A 85 9.72 -22.51 15.84
N LYS A 86 10.80 -23.05 15.25
CA LYS A 86 12.02 -23.38 15.99
C LYS A 86 12.62 -22.16 16.68
N ILE A 87 12.81 -21.06 15.95
CA ILE A 87 13.34 -19.80 16.51
C ILE A 87 12.45 -19.29 17.65
N ALA A 88 11.13 -19.34 17.49
CA ALA A 88 10.20 -18.89 18.53
C ALA A 88 10.28 -19.76 19.79
N LEU A 89 10.39 -21.08 19.66
CA LEU A 89 10.54 -21.99 20.79
C LEU A 89 11.86 -21.75 21.54
N ASP A 90 12.98 -21.68 20.81
CA ASP A 90 14.30 -21.41 21.38
C ASP A 90 14.30 -20.06 22.13
N ARG A 91 13.65 -19.05 21.53
CA ARG A 91 13.53 -17.71 22.13
C ARG A 91 12.70 -17.72 23.42
N VAL A 92 11.55 -18.39 23.42
CA VAL A 92 10.70 -18.52 24.61
C VAL A 92 11.45 -19.25 25.73
N GLU A 93 12.14 -20.35 25.43
CA GLU A 93 12.92 -21.08 26.43
C GLU A 93 14.05 -20.21 27.02
N PHE A 94 14.80 -19.52 26.15
CA PHE A 94 15.89 -18.64 26.58
C PHE A 94 15.39 -17.48 27.46
N HIS A 95 14.39 -16.72 27.02
CA HIS A 95 13.91 -15.58 27.80
C HIS A 95 13.19 -16.01 29.09
N THR A 96 12.50 -17.14 29.10
CA THR A 96 11.88 -17.66 30.33
C THR A 96 12.96 -17.99 31.36
N LYS A 97 14.06 -18.63 30.97
CA LYS A 97 15.20 -18.90 31.86
C LYS A 97 15.88 -17.60 32.33
N ALA A 98 16.08 -16.65 31.42
CA ALA A 98 16.70 -15.36 31.75
C ALA A 98 15.83 -14.56 32.74
N ALA A 99 14.52 -14.46 32.51
CA ALA A 99 13.59 -13.78 33.39
C ALA A 99 13.52 -14.43 34.78
N LEU A 100 13.49 -15.78 34.86
CA LEU A 100 13.53 -16.50 36.14
C LEU A 100 14.82 -16.24 36.92
N LYS A 101 15.96 -16.14 36.22
CA LYS A 101 17.23 -15.78 36.84
C LYS A 101 17.18 -14.37 37.45
N THR A 102 16.67 -13.39 36.70
CA THR A 102 16.54 -12.00 37.20
C THR A 102 15.58 -11.88 38.40
N LEU A 103 14.62 -12.80 38.54
CA LEU A 103 13.71 -12.84 39.70
C LEU A 103 14.31 -13.56 40.92
N SER A 104 15.36 -14.37 40.73
CA SER A 104 15.99 -15.16 41.81
C SER A 104 17.29 -14.56 42.31
N ASP A 105 17.99 -13.80 41.46
CA ASP A 105 19.07 -12.92 41.89
C ASP A 105 18.44 -11.60 42.40
N ASP A 106 18.39 -11.40 43.72
CA ASP A 106 18.20 -10.07 44.34
C ASP A 106 19.43 -9.21 43.99
N VAL A 107 19.46 -8.64 42.79
CA VAL A 107 20.57 -7.78 42.39
C VAL A 107 20.36 -6.39 42.99
N GLU A 108 21.17 -6.08 43.99
CA GLU A 108 21.56 -4.72 44.36
C GLU A 108 22.07 -3.99 43.11
N ASP A 109 21.22 -3.19 42.46
CA ASP A 109 21.68 -2.28 41.41
C ASP A 109 22.25 -1.01 42.06
N ASN A 110 23.57 -0.94 42.04
CA ASN A 110 24.34 0.25 42.38
C ASN A 110 24.18 1.26 41.22
N PRO A 111 23.57 2.45 41.39
CA PRO A 111 23.15 3.29 40.26
C PRO A 111 24.27 4.06 39.55
N ASP A 112 25.52 3.97 40.03
CA ASP A 112 26.58 4.96 39.74
C ASP A 112 27.68 4.47 38.78
N GLY A 113 27.43 3.43 38.00
CA GLY A 113 28.29 3.11 36.86
C GLY A 113 27.99 4.05 35.70
N GLU A 114 28.84 5.06 35.47
CA GLU A 114 28.84 5.83 34.22
C GLU A 114 29.14 4.89 33.02
N VAL A 115 28.09 4.27 32.49
CA VAL A 115 28.12 3.53 31.23
C VAL A 115 27.69 4.49 30.13
N ASP A 116 28.45 4.52 29.03
CA ASP A 116 28.21 5.31 27.82
C ASP A 116 26.71 5.45 27.50
N ASN A 117 26.28 6.67 27.15
CA ASN A 117 24.87 7.06 27.06
C ASN A 117 24.05 6.13 26.14
N GLY A 118 24.68 5.45 25.18
CA GLY A 118 24.06 4.48 24.28
C GLY A 118 23.93 3.05 24.84
N ASP A 119 24.95 2.54 25.53
CA ASP A 119 24.95 1.18 26.05
C ASP A 119 24.08 1.05 27.30
N GLY A 120 24.12 2.04 28.21
CA GLY A 120 23.22 2.09 29.36
C GLY A 120 21.75 2.17 28.95
N LEU A 121 21.44 2.96 27.90
CA LEU A 121 20.09 3.06 27.35
C LEU A 121 19.60 1.73 26.78
N LEU A 122 20.43 1.01 26.02
CA LEU A 122 20.06 -0.28 25.46
C LEU A 122 19.79 -1.31 26.56
N GLN A 123 20.62 -1.35 27.61
CA GLN A 123 20.43 -2.30 28.71
C GLN A 123 19.12 -2.07 29.48
N LEU A 124 18.77 -0.80 29.73
CA LEU A 124 17.50 -0.48 30.39
C LEU A 124 16.28 -0.85 29.52
N LEU A 125 16.34 -0.56 28.21
CA LEU A 125 15.30 -0.99 27.27
C LEU A 125 15.18 -2.52 27.24
N LYS A 126 16.30 -3.25 27.17
CA LYS A 126 16.32 -4.71 27.21
C LYS A 126 15.71 -5.26 28.50
N SER A 127 16.05 -4.67 29.65
CA SER A 127 15.53 -5.07 30.96
C SER A 127 14.00 -4.95 31.03
N THR A 128 13.46 -3.78 30.65
CA THR A 128 12.00 -3.57 30.63
C THR A 128 11.30 -4.49 29.62
N CYS A 129 11.90 -4.74 28.45
CA CYS A 129 11.40 -5.69 27.45
C CYS A 129 11.38 -7.14 27.96
N LEU A 130 12.45 -7.58 28.63
CA LEU A 130 12.58 -8.92 29.20
C LEU A 130 11.56 -9.16 30.32
N LYS A 131 11.38 -8.16 31.19
CA LYS A 131 10.40 -8.19 32.30
C LYS A 131 8.96 -7.94 31.85
N MET A 132 8.74 -7.62 30.57
CA MET A 132 7.43 -7.25 30.00
C MET A 132 6.79 -6.02 30.68
N GLU A 133 7.61 -5.08 31.16
CA GLU A 133 7.19 -3.83 31.84
C GLU A 133 6.84 -2.74 30.82
N ALA A 134 5.76 -2.95 30.06
CA ALA A 134 5.38 -2.08 28.94
C ALA A 134 5.15 -0.61 29.33
N LYS A 135 4.64 -0.37 30.55
CA LYS A 135 4.41 0.99 31.07
C LYS A 135 5.70 1.73 31.37
N GLU A 136 6.69 1.06 31.95
CA GLU A 136 8.00 1.65 32.26
C GLU A 136 8.77 1.94 30.97
N PHE A 137 8.76 0.98 30.04
CA PHE A 137 9.29 1.17 28.69
C PHE A 137 8.66 2.40 28.00
N TRP A 138 7.34 2.53 28.03
CA TRP A 138 6.63 3.67 27.44
C TRP A 138 7.05 5.01 28.07
N ASN A 139 7.09 5.08 29.41
CA ASN A 139 7.49 6.29 30.12
C ASN A 139 8.95 6.68 29.80
N PHE A 140 9.84 5.69 29.72
CA PHE A 140 11.24 5.90 29.37
C PHE A 140 11.40 6.44 27.94
N VAL A 141 10.78 5.79 26.95
CA VAL A 141 10.84 6.21 25.54
C VAL A 141 10.30 7.63 25.37
N THR A 142 9.17 7.94 26.01
CA THR A 142 8.52 9.26 25.86
C THR A 142 9.29 10.40 26.55
N GLY A 143 10.04 10.11 27.62
CA GLY A 143 10.96 11.05 28.26
C GLY A 143 12.20 11.39 27.43
N LYS A 144 12.53 10.57 26.42
CA LYS A 144 13.79 10.61 25.66
C LYS A 144 13.63 11.15 24.23
N LYS A 145 12.65 12.02 23.98
CA LYS A 145 12.34 12.59 22.64
C LYS A 145 13.54 13.16 21.88
N LYS A 146 14.51 13.77 22.58
CA LYS A 146 15.71 14.35 21.96
C LYS A 146 16.67 13.30 21.40
N GLU A 147 16.57 12.06 21.88
CA GLU A 147 17.42 10.91 21.51
C GLU A 147 16.69 9.98 20.52
N ILE A 148 15.76 10.51 19.71
CA ILE A 148 14.88 9.72 18.83
C ILE A 148 15.64 8.81 17.86
N ASP A 149 16.78 9.27 17.34
CA ASP A 149 17.56 8.48 16.38
C ASP A 149 18.28 7.32 17.08
N LEU A 150 18.80 7.54 18.28
CA LEU A 150 19.36 6.49 19.13
C LEU A 150 18.30 5.47 19.54
N LEU A 151 17.11 5.95 19.94
CA LEU A 151 15.97 5.07 20.24
C LEU A 151 15.58 4.23 19.02
N ARG A 152 15.54 4.81 17.81
CA ARG A 152 15.24 4.08 16.58
C ARG A 152 16.25 2.96 16.29
N GLU A 153 17.51 3.16 16.64
CA GLU A 153 18.56 2.15 16.51
C GLU A 153 18.43 1.04 17.57
N LYS A 154 18.19 1.40 18.84
CA LYS A 154 18.27 0.48 19.97
C LYS A 154 16.97 -0.28 20.26
N ILE A 155 15.79 0.32 20.04
CA ILE A 155 14.49 -0.31 20.36
C ILE A 155 14.31 -1.67 19.65
N PRO A 156 14.63 -1.86 18.36
CA PRO A 156 14.50 -3.17 17.71
C PRO A 156 15.27 -4.29 18.43
N ALA A 157 16.50 -4.00 18.86
CA ALA A 157 17.35 -4.94 19.59
C ALA A 157 16.88 -5.18 21.04
N ALA A 158 16.13 -4.24 21.62
CA ALA A 158 15.49 -4.44 22.92
C ALA A 158 14.21 -5.29 22.79
N LEU A 159 13.38 -5.00 21.80
CA LEU A 159 12.14 -5.74 21.53
C LEU A 159 12.40 -7.21 21.19
N SER A 160 13.58 -7.56 20.68
CA SER A 160 13.95 -8.97 20.47
C SER A 160 14.09 -9.77 21.78
N GLU A 161 14.24 -9.10 22.93
CA GLU A 161 14.27 -9.74 24.25
C GLU A 161 12.86 -10.01 24.82
N CYS A 162 11.80 -9.49 24.19
CA CYS A 162 10.44 -9.75 24.62
C CYS A 162 10.02 -11.19 24.29
N VAL A 163 9.30 -11.81 25.23
CA VAL A 163 8.63 -13.10 24.99
C VAL A 163 7.61 -12.96 23.85
N ASP A 164 6.75 -11.94 23.93
CA ASP A 164 5.78 -11.55 22.88
C ASP A 164 5.92 -10.05 22.54
N PRO A 165 6.82 -9.69 21.60
CA PRO A 165 7.07 -8.31 21.22
C PRO A 165 5.83 -7.59 20.66
N ALA A 166 4.98 -8.32 19.93
CA ALA A 166 3.80 -7.76 19.29
C ALA A 166 2.74 -7.37 20.31
N ARG A 167 2.49 -8.23 21.30
CA ARG A 167 1.63 -7.92 22.45
C ARG A 167 2.21 -6.81 23.31
N PHE A 168 3.50 -6.86 23.61
CA PHE A 168 4.20 -5.84 24.41
C PHE A 168 4.03 -4.44 23.81
N VAL A 169 4.26 -4.28 22.50
CA VAL A 169 4.10 -3.00 21.80
C VAL A 169 2.66 -2.48 21.87
N MET A 170 1.66 -3.34 21.69
CA MET A 170 0.25 -2.92 21.84
C MET A 170 -0.06 -2.41 23.24
N GLU A 171 0.51 -3.04 24.26
CA GLU A 171 0.35 -2.63 25.65
C GLU A 171 1.06 -1.29 25.92
N ALA A 172 2.29 -1.13 25.43
CA ALA A 172 3.09 0.08 25.63
C ALA A 172 2.39 1.33 25.07
N ILE A 173 1.76 1.24 23.90
CA ILE A 173 1.10 2.39 23.25
C ILE A 173 -0.36 2.61 23.70
N SER A 174 -0.91 1.74 24.55
CA SER A 174 -2.36 1.64 24.83
C SER A 174 -3.00 2.83 25.57
N GLU A 175 -2.17 3.68 26.18
CA GLU A 175 -2.61 4.92 26.84
C GLU A 175 -2.88 6.05 25.83
N VAL A 176 -2.27 5.97 24.63
CA VAL A 176 -2.35 7.01 23.59
C VAL A 176 -3.08 6.55 22.34
N PHE A 177 -2.93 5.30 21.94
CA PHE A 177 -3.53 4.73 20.74
C PHE A 177 -4.40 3.51 21.10
N PRO A 178 -5.62 3.35 20.53
CA PRO A 178 -6.23 4.08 19.41
C PRO A 178 -6.88 5.42 19.77
N VAL A 179 -7.19 5.65 21.04
CA VAL A 179 -7.76 6.91 21.54
C VAL A 179 -6.95 7.31 22.77
N ASP A 180 -6.55 8.58 22.82
CA ASP A 180 -5.74 9.10 23.93
C ASP A 180 -6.57 9.19 25.21
N LYS A 181 -6.19 8.39 26.22
CA LYS A 181 -6.90 8.27 27.50
C LYS A 181 -6.37 9.21 28.58
N ARG A 182 -5.31 9.98 28.29
CA ARG A 182 -4.61 10.81 29.28
C ARG A 182 -5.37 12.08 29.72
N GLY A 183 -6.61 12.26 29.24
CA GLY A 183 -7.51 13.33 29.69
C GLY A 183 -7.22 14.71 29.11
N ASN A 184 -7.79 15.75 29.74
CA ASN A 184 -7.72 17.15 29.30
C ASN A 184 -6.38 17.86 29.60
N GLU A 185 -5.55 17.28 30.47
CA GLU A 185 -4.15 17.69 30.64
C GLU A 185 -3.30 17.06 29.53
N ARG A 186 -3.66 17.38 28.28
CA ARG A 186 -2.92 16.96 27.10
C ARG A 186 -1.53 17.58 27.20
N GLY A 187 -0.58 16.78 27.70
CA GLY A 187 0.84 17.08 27.58
C GLY A 187 1.26 17.11 26.11
N ASN A 188 2.55 16.93 25.86
CA ASN A 188 3.06 16.84 24.49
C ASN A 188 2.37 15.73 23.69
N ASP A 189 2.18 15.97 22.40
CA ASP A 189 1.76 14.94 21.45
C ASP A 189 2.78 13.78 21.46
N LEU A 190 2.30 12.57 21.75
CA LEU A 190 3.09 11.34 21.85
C LEU A 190 2.87 10.40 20.64
N GLY A 191 2.16 10.83 19.60
CA GLY A 191 1.99 10.03 18.38
C GLY A 191 3.33 9.65 17.72
N TRP A 192 4.35 10.50 17.85
CA TRP A 192 5.72 10.18 17.39
C TRP A 192 6.31 8.94 18.08
N ALA A 193 6.03 8.73 19.37
CA ALA A 193 6.53 7.59 20.13
C ALA A 193 5.80 6.32 19.73
N CYS A 194 4.47 6.39 19.52
CA CYS A 194 3.71 5.27 18.98
C CYS A 194 4.26 4.83 17.61
N VAL A 195 4.47 5.77 16.69
CA VAL A 195 5.07 5.50 15.38
C VAL A 195 6.43 4.84 15.52
N LEU A 196 7.32 5.41 16.33
CA LEU A 196 8.67 4.88 16.54
C LEU A 196 8.65 3.42 17.04
N ILE A 197 7.81 3.12 18.04
CA ILE A 197 7.71 1.78 18.62
C ILE A 197 7.10 0.80 17.60
N LEU A 198 6.05 1.21 16.88
CA LEU A 198 5.41 0.38 15.85
C LEU A 198 6.34 0.11 14.66
N GLU A 199 7.14 1.09 14.22
CA GLU A 199 8.16 0.93 13.19
C GLU A 199 9.26 -0.03 13.68
N SER A 200 9.71 0.13 14.92
CA SER A 200 10.77 -0.70 15.52
C SER A 200 10.36 -2.16 15.72
N LEU A 201 9.06 -2.45 15.78
CA LEU A 201 8.54 -3.80 15.85
C LEU A 201 8.71 -4.58 14.53
N ILE A 202 8.62 -3.89 13.38
CA ILE A 202 8.67 -4.54 12.04
C ILE A 202 9.86 -5.49 11.90
N PRO A 203 11.12 -5.08 12.10
CA PRO A 203 12.26 -5.99 11.94
C PRO A 203 12.24 -7.19 12.90
N VAL A 204 11.50 -7.12 14.01
CA VAL A 204 11.40 -8.19 15.02
C VAL A 204 10.31 -9.21 14.67
N VAL A 205 9.28 -8.78 13.94
CA VAL A 205 8.13 -9.64 13.58
C VAL A 205 8.09 -10.02 12.10
N VAL A 206 9.05 -9.58 11.30
CA VAL A 206 9.16 -9.99 9.90
C VAL A 206 9.71 -11.42 9.80
N ASP A 207 9.13 -12.20 8.89
CA ASP A 207 9.60 -13.55 8.59
C ASP A 207 11.05 -13.53 8.04
N PRO A 208 11.99 -14.32 8.59
CA PRO A 208 13.40 -14.27 8.19
C PRO A 208 13.66 -14.79 6.78
N VAL A 209 12.74 -15.58 6.20
CA VAL A 209 12.89 -16.19 4.87
C VAL A 209 12.11 -15.42 3.82
N ILE A 210 10.83 -15.12 4.09
CA ILE A 210 9.93 -14.48 3.11
C ILE A 210 9.66 -13.00 3.40
N GLY A 211 10.32 -12.42 4.41
CA GLY A 211 10.34 -10.98 4.65
C GLY A 211 8.96 -10.40 4.93
N LYS A 212 8.74 -9.15 4.49
CA LYS A 212 7.51 -8.39 4.73
C LYS A 212 6.23 -9.03 4.17
N SER A 213 6.34 -10.07 3.36
CA SER A 213 5.19 -10.85 2.89
C SER A 213 4.51 -11.64 4.01
N ARG A 214 5.20 -11.89 5.13
CA ARG A 214 4.61 -12.53 6.31
C ARG A 214 5.11 -11.88 7.60
N MET A 215 4.16 -11.36 8.38
CA MET A 215 4.41 -10.95 9.76
C MET A 215 4.17 -12.15 10.69
N LEU A 216 5.16 -12.47 11.52
CA LEU A 216 5.16 -13.46 12.58
C LEU A 216 4.41 -12.93 13.81
N VAL A 217 3.12 -12.66 13.64
CA VAL A 217 2.20 -12.21 14.69
C VAL A 217 1.16 -13.30 14.94
N THR A 218 0.84 -13.57 16.20
CA THR A 218 -0.14 -14.60 16.56
C THR A 218 -1.56 -14.21 16.10
N PRO A 219 -2.46 -15.17 15.84
CA PRO A 219 -3.84 -14.86 15.45
C PRO A 219 -4.58 -13.97 16.45
N SER A 220 -4.41 -14.22 17.75
CA SER A 220 -5.03 -13.43 18.82
C SER A 220 -4.53 -11.98 18.84
N VAL A 221 -3.22 -11.76 18.69
CA VAL A 221 -2.67 -10.40 18.58
C VAL A 221 -3.18 -9.73 17.30
N LYS A 222 -3.26 -10.46 16.19
CA LYS A 222 -3.79 -9.93 14.93
C LYS A 222 -5.27 -9.53 15.02
N GLU A 223 -6.08 -10.29 15.76
CA GLU A 223 -7.47 -9.94 16.04
C GLU A 223 -7.58 -8.68 16.89
N LYS A 224 -6.82 -8.60 17.98
CA LYS A 224 -6.74 -7.38 18.81
C LYS A 224 -6.25 -6.16 18.02
N ALA A 225 -5.31 -6.33 17.09
CA ALA A 225 -4.86 -5.27 16.20
C ALA A 225 -6.02 -4.73 15.35
N LYS A 226 -6.89 -5.62 14.84
CA LYS A 226 -8.07 -5.22 14.06
C LYS A 226 -9.07 -4.46 14.92
N GLU A 227 -9.34 -4.93 16.14
CA GLU A 227 -10.24 -4.23 17.08
C GLU A 227 -9.75 -2.81 17.39
N ILE A 228 -8.44 -2.65 17.62
CA ILE A 228 -7.80 -1.34 17.80
C ILE A 228 -8.01 -0.46 16.55
N ALA A 229 -7.83 -1.01 15.35
CA ALA A 229 -8.02 -0.28 14.11
C ALA A 229 -9.50 0.15 13.91
N GLU A 230 -10.47 -0.71 14.20
CA GLU A 230 -11.89 -0.37 14.16
C GLU A 230 -12.26 0.70 15.20
N THR A 231 -11.70 0.59 16.41
CA THR A 231 -11.88 1.60 17.47
C THR A 231 -11.37 2.97 17.03
N TRP A 232 -10.19 3.02 16.39
CA TRP A 232 -9.64 4.26 15.85
C TRP A 232 -10.54 4.85 14.76
N LYS A 233 -11.02 4.02 13.82
CA LYS A 233 -11.93 4.46 12.73
C LYS A 233 -13.24 5.02 13.28
N LYS A 234 -13.84 4.35 14.26
CA LYS A 234 -15.05 4.86 14.93
C LYS A 234 -14.80 6.22 15.60
N SER A 235 -13.68 6.35 16.32
CA SER A 235 -13.29 7.62 16.94
C SER A 235 -12.98 8.72 15.92
N LEU A 236 -12.49 8.37 14.73
CA LEU A 236 -12.30 9.33 13.63
C LEU A 236 -13.64 9.95 13.20
N GLU A 237 -14.68 9.11 13.02
CA GLU A 237 -16.02 9.57 12.66
C GLU A 237 -16.63 10.46 13.74
N GLU A 238 -16.53 10.06 15.01
CA GLU A 238 -17.02 10.83 16.17
C GLU A 238 -16.33 12.20 16.31
N ARG A 239 -15.07 12.33 15.88
CA ARG A 239 -14.29 13.59 15.90
C ARG A 239 -14.54 14.49 14.68
N GLY A 240 -15.49 14.15 13.82
CA GLY A 240 -15.82 14.93 12.62
C GLY A 240 -14.99 14.58 11.39
N GLY A 241 -14.42 13.36 11.35
CA GLY A 241 -13.81 12.78 10.16
C GLY A 241 -12.38 13.23 9.88
N ILE A 242 -11.95 12.98 8.62
CA ILE A 242 -10.57 13.17 8.15
C ILE A 242 -10.11 14.63 8.23
N GLU A 243 -11.03 15.59 8.18
CA GLU A 243 -10.69 17.02 8.22
C GLU A 243 -10.20 17.48 9.59
N ASN A 244 -10.61 16.79 10.66
CA ASN A 244 -10.32 17.18 12.05
C ASN A 244 -9.23 16.31 12.71
N VAL A 245 -8.72 15.29 12.03
CA VAL A 245 -7.72 14.39 12.60
C VAL A 245 -6.32 14.98 12.50
N LYS A 246 -5.56 14.84 13.59
CA LYS A 246 -4.16 15.26 13.61
C LYS A 246 -3.31 14.30 12.77
N THR A 247 -2.40 14.84 11.98
CA THR A 247 -1.51 14.03 11.14
C THR A 247 -0.68 12.97 11.91
N PRO A 248 -0.14 13.24 13.11
CA PRO A 248 0.49 12.20 13.96
C PRO A 248 -0.43 11.01 14.28
N ASP A 249 -1.71 11.25 14.55
CA ASP A 249 -2.70 10.21 14.79
C ASP A 249 -2.89 9.36 13.53
N VAL A 250 -2.97 10.00 12.35
CA VAL A 250 -3.08 9.31 11.05
C VAL A 250 -1.86 8.43 10.79
N HIS A 251 -0.65 8.96 11.01
CA HIS A 251 0.57 8.18 10.86
C HIS A 251 0.55 6.97 11.79
N THR A 252 0.22 7.15 13.07
CA THR A 252 0.14 6.05 14.03
C THR A 252 -0.83 4.95 13.56
N PHE A 253 -2.01 5.35 13.07
CA PHE A 253 -3.00 4.41 12.55
C PHE A 253 -2.49 3.63 11.33
N LEU A 254 -1.98 4.32 10.31
CA LEU A 254 -1.47 3.67 9.11
C LEU A 254 -0.27 2.77 9.41
N GLN A 255 0.62 3.21 10.30
CA GLN A 255 1.76 2.42 10.77
C GLN A 255 1.29 1.15 11.49
N HIS A 256 0.27 1.24 12.36
CA HIS A 256 -0.34 0.08 13.02
C HIS A 256 -0.86 -0.95 12.02
N LEU A 257 -1.57 -0.50 10.97
CA LEU A 257 -2.08 -1.41 9.93
C LEU A 257 -0.95 -2.18 9.23
N VAL A 258 0.14 -1.48 8.88
CA VAL A 258 1.30 -2.05 8.20
C VAL A 258 2.06 -2.99 9.13
N THR A 259 2.38 -2.55 10.36
CA THR A 259 3.14 -3.32 11.35
C THR A 259 2.48 -4.66 11.67
N PHE A 260 1.15 -4.71 11.80
CA PHE A 260 0.42 -5.95 12.11
C PHE A 260 -0.10 -6.69 10.87
N GLY A 261 0.12 -6.16 9.66
CA GLY A 261 -0.34 -6.77 8.40
C GLY A 261 -1.85 -7.00 8.37
N ILE A 262 -2.63 -6.00 8.77
CA ILE A 262 -4.10 -6.04 8.90
C ILE A 262 -4.82 -5.11 7.93
N VAL A 263 -4.13 -4.64 6.89
CA VAL A 263 -4.69 -3.82 5.81
C VAL A 263 -5.89 -4.52 5.16
N LYS A 264 -7.01 -3.80 5.06
CA LYS A 264 -8.25 -4.28 4.42
C LYS A 264 -8.40 -3.69 3.02
N LYS A 265 -8.80 -4.51 2.04
CA LYS A 265 -9.00 -4.04 0.65
C LYS A 265 -10.20 -3.11 0.54
N GLU A 266 -11.20 -3.34 1.38
CA GLU A 266 -12.46 -2.58 1.42
C GLU A 266 -12.24 -1.15 1.91
N ASP A 267 -11.21 -0.93 2.75
CA ASP A 267 -10.88 0.37 3.34
C ASP A 267 -9.84 1.16 2.52
N LEU A 268 -9.41 0.68 1.35
CA LEU A 268 -8.33 1.33 0.57
C LEU A 268 -8.67 2.79 0.22
N GLU A 269 -9.93 3.12 0.00
CA GLU A 269 -10.33 4.51 -0.28
C GLU A 269 -10.20 5.42 0.95
N LEU A 270 -10.48 4.89 2.15
CA LEU A 270 -10.21 5.61 3.40
C LEU A 270 -8.71 5.85 3.56
N TYR A 271 -7.89 4.81 3.35
CA TYR A 271 -6.44 4.91 3.47
C TYR A 271 -5.86 5.93 2.47
N ARG A 272 -6.33 5.92 1.21
CA ARG A 272 -5.98 6.91 0.19
C ARG A 272 -6.23 8.33 0.67
N LYS A 273 -7.44 8.62 1.17
CA LYS A 273 -7.82 9.95 1.67
C LYS A 273 -6.95 10.39 2.86
N LEU A 274 -6.69 9.48 3.79
CA LEU A 274 -5.82 9.74 4.95
C LEU A 274 -4.38 10.09 4.54
N VAL A 275 -3.84 9.35 3.56
CA VAL A 275 -2.50 9.61 3.02
C VAL A 275 -2.45 10.96 2.32
N VAL A 276 -3.39 11.25 1.42
CA VAL A 276 -3.43 12.54 0.69
C VAL A 276 -3.62 13.71 1.65
N GLY A 277 -4.51 13.60 2.63
CA GLY A 277 -4.71 14.62 3.66
C GLY A 277 -3.48 14.86 4.56
N SER A 278 -2.56 13.91 4.59
CA SER A 278 -1.32 13.95 5.39
C SER A 278 -0.05 14.06 4.55
N ALA A 279 -0.15 14.33 3.24
CA ALA A 279 0.93 14.13 2.26
C ALA A 279 2.23 14.89 2.55
N TRP A 280 2.15 16.00 3.28
CA TRP A 280 3.31 16.79 3.73
C TRP A 280 4.29 16.02 4.65
N ARG A 281 3.89 14.86 5.19
CA ARG A 281 4.78 14.01 5.98
C ARG A 281 5.65 13.10 5.11
N LYS A 282 6.96 13.13 5.36
CA LYS A 282 7.99 12.33 4.67
C LYS A 282 7.71 10.82 4.57
N GLN A 283 7.01 10.21 5.54
CA GLN A 283 6.75 8.75 5.51
C GLN A 283 5.51 8.34 4.71
N MET A 284 4.64 9.29 4.33
CA MET A 284 3.34 8.96 3.73
C MET A 284 3.42 8.19 2.40
N PRO A 285 4.31 8.49 1.45
CA PRO A 285 4.36 7.71 0.22
C PRO A 285 4.86 6.27 0.45
N LYS A 286 5.84 6.06 1.35
CA LYS A 286 6.29 4.71 1.75
C LYS A 286 5.17 3.90 2.39
N LEU A 287 4.38 4.53 3.25
CA LEU A 287 3.21 3.92 3.86
C LEU A 287 2.14 3.59 2.82
N ALA A 288 1.88 4.49 1.86
CA ALA A 288 0.91 4.25 0.80
C ALA A 288 1.21 2.96 0.02
N VAL A 289 2.47 2.75 -0.36
CA VAL A 289 2.92 1.51 -1.01
C VAL A 289 2.70 0.30 -0.10
N SER A 290 3.07 0.42 1.17
CA SER A 290 2.91 -0.67 2.17
C SER A 290 1.45 -1.00 2.49
N LEU A 291 0.54 -0.05 2.29
CA LEU A 291 -0.91 -0.21 2.41
C LEU A 291 -1.56 -0.80 1.15
N GLY A 292 -0.78 -1.08 0.10
CA GLY A 292 -1.29 -1.60 -1.15
C GLY A 292 -1.96 -0.55 -2.04
N LEU A 293 -1.60 0.73 -1.89
CA LEU A 293 -2.09 1.84 -2.74
C LEU A 293 -1.16 2.13 -3.94
N GLY A 294 -0.21 1.24 -4.24
CA GLY A 294 0.82 1.46 -5.27
C GLY A 294 0.25 1.73 -6.66
N ASP A 295 -0.82 1.03 -7.03
CA ASP A 295 -1.57 1.21 -8.27
C ASP A 295 -2.32 2.55 -8.34
N LYS A 296 -2.77 3.06 -7.19
CA LYS A 296 -3.46 4.36 -7.04
C LYS A 296 -2.53 5.55 -6.90
N MET A 297 -1.20 5.34 -6.80
CA MET A 297 -0.24 6.44 -6.62
C MET A 297 -0.31 7.51 -7.71
N PRO A 298 -0.48 7.19 -9.00
CA PRO A 298 -0.61 8.22 -10.03
C PRO A 298 -1.81 9.14 -9.78
N ASP A 299 -2.97 8.59 -9.44
CA ASP A 299 -4.19 9.36 -9.16
C ASP A 299 -4.02 10.25 -7.92
N MET A 300 -3.28 9.77 -6.92
CA MET A 300 -2.96 10.54 -5.71
C MET A 300 -2.02 11.70 -6.02
N ILE A 301 -1.00 11.48 -6.87
CA ILE A 301 -0.08 12.53 -7.31
C ILE A 301 -0.83 13.58 -8.12
N GLU A 302 -1.71 13.17 -9.05
CA GLU A 302 -2.57 14.09 -9.81
C GLU A 302 -3.46 14.93 -8.89
N GLU A 303 -4.05 14.31 -7.85
CA GLU A 303 -4.82 15.04 -6.83
C GLU A 303 -3.96 16.07 -6.09
N LEU A 304 -2.75 15.72 -5.64
CA LEU A 304 -1.83 16.67 -4.98
C LEU A 304 -1.46 17.85 -5.90
N VAL A 305 -1.18 17.57 -7.17
CA VAL A 305 -0.86 18.61 -8.17
C VAL A 305 -2.04 19.55 -8.36
N SER A 306 -3.27 19.03 -8.47
CA SER A 306 -4.48 19.85 -8.62
C SER A 306 -4.79 20.71 -7.39
N LYS A 307 -4.38 20.28 -6.19
CA LYS A 307 -4.48 21.05 -4.94
C LYS A 307 -3.36 22.08 -4.76
N GLY A 308 -2.43 22.19 -5.72
CA GLY A 308 -1.27 23.08 -5.61
C GLY A 308 -0.17 22.56 -4.68
N GLN A 309 -0.26 21.31 -4.22
CA GLN A 309 0.74 20.67 -3.34
C GLN A 309 1.90 20.09 -4.16
N GLN A 310 2.54 20.95 -4.95
CA GLN A 310 3.57 20.54 -5.92
C GLN A 310 4.79 19.88 -5.26
N LEU A 311 5.20 20.36 -4.07
CA LEU A 311 6.35 19.80 -3.35
C LEU A 311 6.05 18.39 -2.83
N ASP A 312 4.86 18.17 -2.29
CA ASP A 312 4.41 16.86 -1.84
C ASP A 312 4.28 15.90 -3.04
N ALA A 313 3.74 16.37 -4.17
CA ALA A 313 3.64 15.60 -5.41
C ALA A 313 5.01 15.17 -5.94
N VAL A 314 6.01 16.06 -5.93
CA VAL A 314 7.40 15.73 -6.28
C VAL A 314 7.96 14.66 -5.36
N HIS A 315 7.77 14.79 -4.06
CA HIS A 315 8.24 13.81 -3.09
C HIS A 315 7.61 12.43 -3.29
N PHE A 316 6.28 12.37 -3.48
CA PHE A 316 5.58 11.13 -3.81
C PHE A 316 6.12 10.51 -5.10
N THR A 317 6.32 11.33 -6.13
CA THR A 317 6.83 10.88 -7.44
C THR A 317 8.18 10.18 -7.32
N TYR A 318 9.13 10.77 -6.58
CA TYR A 318 10.45 10.17 -6.38
C TYR A 318 10.37 8.87 -5.59
N GLU A 319 9.62 8.88 -4.48
CA GLU A 319 9.53 7.72 -3.58
C GLU A 319 8.96 6.48 -4.28
N VAL A 320 8.02 6.66 -5.23
CA VAL A 320 7.45 5.53 -5.99
C VAL A 320 7.99 5.37 -7.41
N GLY A 321 9.04 6.09 -7.78
CA GLY A 321 9.70 5.93 -9.07
C GLY A 321 8.85 6.32 -10.28
N LEU A 322 7.93 7.29 -10.13
CA LEU A 322 7.05 7.76 -11.22
C LEU A 322 7.56 9.03 -11.91
N VAL A 323 8.88 9.26 -11.87
CA VAL A 323 9.54 10.47 -12.37
C VAL A 323 9.25 10.74 -13.85
N ASP A 324 9.12 9.68 -14.65
CA ASP A 324 8.81 9.79 -16.08
C ASP A 324 7.37 10.28 -16.33
N LYS A 325 6.42 9.85 -15.49
CA LYS A 325 5.00 10.25 -15.61
C LYS A 325 4.76 11.65 -15.03
N PHE A 326 5.46 12.00 -13.95
CA PHE A 326 5.31 13.29 -13.26
C PHE A 326 6.66 14.02 -13.16
N PRO A 327 7.16 14.63 -14.24
CA PRO A 327 8.49 15.24 -14.23
C PRO A 327 8.62 16.33 -13.15
N PRO A 328 9.60 16.22 -12.22
CA PRO A 328 9.72 17.13 -11.10
C PRO A 328 9.97 18.59 -11.49
N VAL A 329 10.73 18.83 -12.57
CA VAL A 329 11.10 20.19 -12.98
C VAL A 329 9.86 21.04 -13.36
N PRO A 330 8.93 20.56 -14.20
CA PRO A 330 7.63 21.22 -14.41
C PRO A 330 6.85 21.52 -13.13
N LEU A 331 6.76 20.57 -12.19
CA LEU A 331 6.04 20.73 -10.93
C LEU A 331 6.67 21.82 -10.05
N LEU A 332 8.00 21.82 -9.92
CA LEU A 332 8.75 22.85 -9.18
C LEU A 332 8.62 24.23 -9.84
N LYS A 333 8.61 24.30 -11.19
CA LYS A 333 8.36 25.55 -11.92
C LYS A 333 6.94 26.06 -11.69
N ALA A 334 5.94 25.19 -11.62
CA ALA A 334 4.57 25.56 -11.27
C ALA A 334 4.52 26.13 -9.85
N PHE A 335 5.13 25.44 -8.87
CA PHE A 335 5.25 25.92 -7.50
C PHE A 335 5.86 27.32 -7.40
N LEU A 336 7.03 27.54 -8.02
CA LEU A 336 7.72 28.84 -7.99
C LEU A 336 6.88 29.96 -8.61
N ARG A 337 6.10 29.65 -9.65
CA ARG A 337 5.21 30.61 -10.29
C ARG A 337 4.07 31.02 -9.35
N ASP A 338 3.48 30.06 -8.66
CA ASP A 338 2.38 30.32 -7.73
C ASP A 338 2.88 31.04 -6.46
N ALA A 339 4.05 30.65 -5.95
CA ALA A 339 4.75 31.37 -4.90
C ALA A 339 5.05 32.83 -5.28
N LYS A 340 5.53 33.07 -6.51
CA LYS A 340 5.78 34.42 -7.03
C LYS A 340 4.49 35.24 -7.14
N LYS A 341 3.40 34.66 -7.62
CA LYS A 341 2.10 35.34 -7.67
C LYS A 341 1.60 35.73 -6.28
N ALA A 342 1.66 34.80 -5.33
CA ALA A 342 1.29 35.07 -3.94
C ALA A 342 2.13 36.20 -3.33
N ALA A 343 3.43 36.24 -3.65
CA ALA A 343 4.34 37.34 -3.28
C ALA A 343 3.84 38.70 -3.74
N SER A 344 3.55 38.79 -5.04
CA SER A 344 3.18 40.03 -5.70
C SER A 344 1.87 40.55 -5.12
N SER A 345 0.89 39.65 -4.89
CA SER A 345 -0.37 40.01 -4.23
C SER A 345 -0.20 40.51 -2.79
N ILE A 346 0.77 39.97 -2.03
CA ILE A 346 1.06 40.45 -0.66
C ILE A 346 1.76 41.83 -0.68
N LEU A 347 2.63 42.07 -1.68
CA LEU A 347 3.35 43.33 -1.83
C LEU A 347 2.44 44.48 -2.28
N GLU A 348 1.41 44.18 -3.06
CA GLU A 348 0.43 45.15 -3.57
C GLU A 348 -0.64 45.55 -2.54
N ASP A 349 -0.71 44.87 -1.39
CA ASP A 349 -1.64 45.18 -0.30
C ASP A 349 -1.01 46.17 0.72
N PRO A 350 -1.44 47.45 0.76
CA PRO A 350 -0.88 48.47 1.64
C PRO A 350 -1.10 48.19 3.14
N SER A 351 -2.00 47.27 3.49
CA SER A 351 -2.32 46.89 4.87
C SER A 351 -1.37 45.83 5.44
N ASN A 352 -0.56 45.18 4.60
CA ASN A 352 0.16 43.94 4.93
C ASN A 352 1.70 44.03 4.88
N ALA A 353 2.27 45.24 4.99
CA ALA A 353 3.72 45.49 4.91
C ALA A 353 4.60 44.62 5.85
N GLY A 354 4.04 44.08 6.94
CA GLY A 354 4.73 43.17 7.87
C GLY A 354 4.93 41.73 7.37
N ARG A 355 4.27 41.29 6.28
CA ARG A 355 4.37 39.92 5.73
C ARG A 355 5.33 39.78 4.54
N ALA A 356 5.93 40.87 4.07
CA ALA A 356 6.96 40.83 3.02
C ALA A 356 8.25 40.06 3.45
N ALA A 357 8.42 39.80 4.75
CA ALA A 357 9.51 38.98 5.31
C ALA A 357 9.31 37.45 5.13
N VAL A 358 8.17 36.97 4.60
CA VAL A 358 7.89 35.53 4.39
C VAL A 358 8.65 34.96 3.18
N PHE A 359 9.19 35.81 2.31
CA PHE A 359 9.92 35.40 1.10
C PHE A 359 11.23 34.65 1.34
N PRO A 360 12.16 35.16 2.19
CA PRO A 360 13.34 34.39 2.55
C PRO A 360 12.98 33.06 3.24
N TYR A 361 11.87 32.99 3.97
CA TYR A 361 11.39 31.73 4.56
C TYR A 361 10.94 30.72 3.50
N LEU A 362 10.29 31.14 2.41
CA LEU A 362 9.88 30.22 1.35
C LEU A 362 11.09 29.63 0.62
N LEU A 363 12.12 30.44 0.38
CA LEU A 363 13.38 30.00 -0.25
C LEU A 363 14.19 29.11 0.70
N ILE A 364 14.22 29.43 2.00
CA ILE A 364 14.79 28.58 3.03
C ILE A 364 14.02 27.26 3.12
N VAL A 365 12.69 27.26 3.05
CA VAL A 365 11.86 26.03 3.04
C VAL A 365 12.14 25.21 1.78
N ILE A 366 12.28 25.83 0.60
CA ILE A 366 12.70 25.11 -0.62
C ILE A 366 14.07 24.47 -0.42
N ILE A 367 15.04 25.19 0.14
CA ILE A 367 16.39 24.68 0.41
C ILE A 367 16.39 23.61 1.51
N TYR A 368 15.56 23.75 2.54
CA TYR A 368 15.45 22.79 3.65
C TYR A 368 14.74 21.52 3.20
N LEU A 369 13.73 21.64 2.33
CA LEU A 369 13.07 20.50 1.70
C LEU A 369 14.05 19.83 0.73
N PHE A 370 14.76 20.58 -0.12
CA PHE A 370 15.80 19.99 -0.97
C PHE A 370 16.87 19.24 -0.15
N ASN A 371 17.36 19.83 0.95
CA ASN A 371 18.34 19.17 1.82
C ASN A 371 17.76 18.03 2.67
N SER A 372 16.47 18.05 3.02
CA SER A 372 15.81 16.97 3.76
C SER A 372 15.33 15.82 2.87
N TYR A 373 15.25 16.04 1.55
CA TYR A 373 14.79 15.06 0.56
C TYR A 373 15.92 14.49 -0.32
N TYR A 374 17.07 15.15 -0.45
CA TYR A 374 18.17 14.74 -1.36
C TYR A 374 19.53 14.48 -0.68
N ILE A 375 19.60 14.51 0.65
CA ILE A 375 20.68 13.92 1.46
C ILE A 375 20.00 12.91 2.39
#